data_AF-A0A1V6D0X1-F1
#
_entry.id   AF-A0A1V6D0X1-F1
#
_cell.length_a   1.000
_cell.length_b   1.000
_cell.length_c   1.000
_cell.angle_alpha   90.00
_cell.angle_beta   90.00
_cell.angle_gamma   90.00
#
_symmetry.space_group_name_H-M   'P 1'
#
loop_
_entity.id
_entity.type
_entity.pdbx_description
1 polymer ?
#
loop_
_entity_poly.entity_id
_entity_poly.type
_entity_poly.pdbx_seq_one_letter_code
_entity_poly.pdbx_strand_id
1 'polypeptide(L)'
;MKEALSISIGSSIRNKTVIVNLLGEEVRISRIATDGDMNAAREKFRELDGQVDAFGVGGTDLGLFYADRWYPLYSVLPIIQDVQITPVVDGCGLKNTLENRCASILDAEIGGYLDQIGRSVLVMTGVDRYGLLRSFVDAGYQYTLGDVLFSLGLPFPVRSERVLKRILALLIPLVARLPFEWVYPTGEKQNQRKPKYTWVFQQSSVIAGDCKYITRYMPDDLEGKVIVTNTTTPADVELFTKAGVKYLMTTTPVYEGRSFGTNMMEAALLAVSGYKQKVDLYHHQPYFKMLEGLVNTAGLQPELRVLN
;
A
#
# COMPACT_ATOMS: atom_id res chain seq x y z
N MET A 1 1.30 24.78 -12.83
CA MET A 1 1.87 23.72 -11.97
C MET A 1 0.74 23.17 -11.11
N LYS A 2 0.61 21.85 -11.05
CA LYS A 2 -0.39 21.15 -10.23
C LYS A 2 0.14 20.88 -8.83
N GLU A 3 -0.75 20.77 -7.85
CA GLU A 3 -0.36 20.48 -6.47
C GLU A 3 -1.09 19.27 -5.90
N ALA A 4 -0.31 18.26 -5.50
CA ALA A 4 -0.82 17.10 -4.80
C ALA A 4 -0.18 17.01 -3.41
N LEU A 5 -1.01 16.90 -2.37
CA LEU A 5 -0.57 16.92 -0.98
C LEU A 5 -1.06 15.70 -0.21
N SER A 6 -0.15 14.91 0.32
CA SER A 6 -0.44 13.86 1.30
C SER A 6 -0.32 14.41 2.72
N ILE A 7 -1.42 14.39 3.46
CA ILE A 7 -1.45 14.68 4.90
C ILE A 7 -1.45 13.34 5.62
N SER A 8 -0.42 13.11 6.42
CA SER A 8 -0.13 11.81 7.00
C SER A 8 -0.11 11.84 8.53
N ILE A 9 -0.81 10.94 9.18
CA ILE A 9 -0.67 10.74 10.64
C ILE A 9 0.57 9.91 11.03
N GLY A 10 1.32 9.37 10.06
CA GLY A 10 2.64 8.80 10.33
C GLY A 10 3.72 9.86 10.64
N SER A 11 4.96 9.42 10.91
CA SER A 11 6.06 10.31 11.34
C SER A 11 6.44 11.43 10.34
N SER A 12 6.83 12.58 10.87
CA SER A 12 7.36 13.75 10.18
C SER A 12 8.79 13.62 9.68
N ILE A 13 9.58 12.67 10.21
CA ILE A 13 10.90 12.29 9.65
C ILE A 13 10.77 11.90 8.17
N ARG A 14 9.58 11.44 7.77
CA ARG A 14 9.27 11.02 6.41
C ARG A 14 8.71 12.13 5.52
N ASN A 15 8.64 13.38 5.98
CA ASN A 15 8.19 14.51 5.16
C ASN A 15 9.12 14.72 3.98
N LYS A 16 8.53 15.03 2.83
CA LYS A 16 9.26 15.17 1.58
C LYS A 16 8.44 15.99 0.61
N THR A 17 9.12 16.78 -0.21
CA THR A 17 8.52 17.47 -1.36
C THR A 17 9.43 17.26 -2.55
N VAL A 18 8.82 16.96 -3.70
CA VAL A 18 9.51 16.88 -4.99
C VAL A 18 8.64 17.55 -6.06
N ILE A 19 9.25 17.96 -7.16
CA ILE A 19 8.55 18.33 -8.38
C ILE A 19 8.84 17.24 -9.40
N VAL A 20 7.78 16.69 -10.00
CA VAL A 20 7.89 15.66 -11.04
C VAL A 20 7.14 16.09 -12.28
N ASN A 21 7.60 15.63 -13.43
CA ASN A 21 6.78 15.67 -14.64
C ASN A 21 5.93 14.39 -14.69
N LEU A 22 4.61 14.53 -14.70
CA LEU A 22 3.67 13.42 -14.77
C LEU A 22 2.62 13.75 -15.82
N LEU A 23 2.47 12.88 -16.82
CA LEU A 23 1.54 13.09 -17.96
C LEU A 23 1.76 14.43 -18.69
N GLY A 24 3.00 14.90 -18.77
CA GLY A 24 3.35 16.17 -19.43
C GLY A 24 3.17 17.42 -18.57
N GLU A 25 2.65 17.28 -17.34
CA GLU A 25 2.41 18.38 -16.41
C GLU A 25 3.44 18.37 -15.27
N GLU A 26 3.88 19.55 -14.83
CA GLU A 26 4.66 19.67 -13.59
C GLU A 26 3.74 19.60 -12.37
N VAL A 27 4.04 18.65 -11.49
CA VAL A 27 3.29 18.41 -10.25
C VAL A 27 4.23 18.56 -9.06
N ARG A 28 3.86 19.43 -8.14
CA ARG A 28 4.45 19.45 -6.81
C ARG A 28 3.80 18.36 -5.97
N ILE A 29 4.59 17.34 -5.60
CA ILE A 29 4.17 16.24 -4.75
C ILE A 29 4.77 16.46 -3.37
N SER A 30 3.91 16.66 -2.37
CA SER A 30 4.32 16.93 -0.99
C SER A 30 3.68 15.94 -0.04
N ARG A 31 4.46 15.41 0.90
CA ARG A 31 3.95 14.70 2.08
C ARG A 31 4.30 15.50 3.33
N ILE A 32 3.27 15.85 4.10
CA ILE A 32 3.39 16.45 5.42
C ILE A 32 2.78 15.51 6.46
N ALA A 33 3.29 15.59 7.68
CA ALA A 33 2.91 14.69 8.75
C ALA A 33 2.33 15.44 9.95
N THR A 34 1.57 14.72 10.77
CA THR A 34 1.03 15.19 12.04
C THR A 34 1.40 14.27 13.22
N ASP A 35 2.33 13.33 13.02
CA ASP A 35 2.94 12.53 14.10
C ASP A 35 1.94 11.80 15.03
N GLY A 36 0.81 11.36 14.47
CA GLY A 36 -0.26 10.64 15.15
C GLY A 36 -1.44 11.53 15.54
N ASP A 37 -1.31 12.85 15.43
CA ASP A 37 -2.38 13.79 15.75
C ASP A 37 -3.41 13.85 14.60
N MET A 38 -4.57 13.22 14.84
CA MET A 38 -5.71 13.20 13.92
C MET A 38 -6.44 14.55 13.86
N ASN A 39 -6.43 15.33 14.93
CA ASN A 39 -7.07 16.66 14.96
C ASN A 39 -6.24 17.63 14.12
N ALA A 40 -4.93 17.65 14.31
CA ALA A 40 -4.02 18.44 13.47
C ALA A 40 -4.11 18.02 11.98
N ALA A 41 -4.32 16.72 11.69
CA ALA A 41 -4.52 16.26 10.32
C ALA A 41 -5.82 16.83 9.73
N ARG A 42 -6.92 16.76 10.49
CA ARG A 42 -8.22 17.32 10.10
C ARG A 42 -8.15 18.83 9.87
N GLU A 43 -7.49 19.56 10.76
CA GLU A 43 -7.29 21.01 10.62
C GLU A 43 -6.56 21.35 9.33
N LYS A 44 -5.48 20.63 9.01
CA LYS A 44 -4.74 20.81 7.76
C LYS A 44 -5.57 20.50 6.52
N PHE A 45 -6.36 19.42 6.54
CA PHE A 45 -7.26 19.10 5.43
C PHE A 45 -8.28 20.22 5.20
N ARG A 46 -8.87 20.75 6.27
CA ARG A 46 -9.83 21.85 6.22
C ARG A 46 -9.19 23.16 5.72
N GLU A 47 -8.02 23.50 6.24
CA GLU A 47 -7.32 24.73 5.88
C GLU A 47 -6.91 24.76 4.40
N LEU A 48 -6.47 23.62 3.87
CA LEU A 48 -5.92 23.51 2.52
C LEU A 48 -6.98 23.07 1.48
N ASP A 49 -8.22 22.85 1.89
CA ASP A 49 -9.31 22.50 0.98
C ASP A 49 -9.53 23.62 -0.06
N GLY A 50 -9.58 23.24 -1.33
CA GLY A 50 -9.63 24.17 -2.47
C GLY A 50 -8.30 24.86 -2.81
N GLN A 51 -7.24 24.70 -2.01
CA GLN A 51 -5.91 25.28 -2.30
C GLN A 51 -4.99 24.34 -3.07
N VAL A 52 -5.20 23.02 -2.95
CA VAL A 52 -4.46 21.99 -3.69
C VAL A 52 -5.37 21.23 -4.65
N ASP A 53 -4.81 20.62 -5.69
CA ASP A 53 -5.60 19.91 -6.70
C ASP A 53 -6.14 18.57 -6.22
N ALA A 54 -5.40 17.87 -5.36
CA ALA A 54 -5.81 16.59 -4.78
C ALA A 54 -5.08 16.27 -3.46
N PHE A 55 -5.78 15.55 -2.59
CA PHE A 55 -5.30 15.11 -1.29
C PHE A 55 -5.02 13.61 -1.23
N GLY A 56 -3.91 13.25 -0.59
CA GLY A 56 -3.64 11.90 -0.11
C GLY A 56 -3.81 11.79 1.41
N VAL A 57 -4.44 10.72 1.89
CA VAL A 57 -4.46 10.33 3.30
C VAL A 57 -3.32 9.36 3.55
N GLY A 58 -2.36 9.76 4.38
CA GLY A 58 -1.17 8.97 4.67
C GLY A 58 -1.15 8.39 6.08
N GLY A 59 -0.50 7.23 6.25
CA GLY A 59 -0.33 6.60 7.56
C GLY A 59 -1.57 5.89 8.10
N THR A 60 -2.66 5.89 7.34
CA THR A 60 -3.90 5.12 7.56
C THR A 60 -4.67 5.04 6.24
N ASP A 61 -5.77 4.30 6.26
CA ASP A 61 -6.70 4.13 5.15
C ASP A 61 -8.09 4.64 5.59
N LEU A 62 -8.87 5.18 4.65
CA LEU A 62 -10.24 5.61 4.91
C LEU A 62 -11.20 4.41 5.02
N GLY A 63 -10.76 3.25 4.54
CA GLY A 63 -11.51 2.01 4.54
C GLY A 63 -10.68 0.86 3.99
N LEU A 64 -11.26 -0.34 4.05
CA LEU A 64 -10.70 -1.55 3.47
C LEU A 64 -11.50 -1.90 2.22
N PHE A 65 -10.81 -2.22 1.14
CA PHE A 65 -11.43 -2.69 -0.09
C PHE A 65 -11.08 -4.17 -0.30
N TYR A 66 -12.08 -5.03 -0.31
CA TYR A 66 -11.86 -6.47 -0.48
C TYR A 66 -13.03 -7.14 -1.20
N ALA A 67 -12.71 -7.94 -2.22
CA ALA A 67 -13.70 -8.69 -3.01
C ALA A 67 -14.87 -7.81 -3.48
N ASP A 68 -14.52 -6.71 -4.15
CA ASP A 68 -15.43 -5.72 -4.74
C ASP A 68 -16.36 -5.01 -3.74
N ARG A 69 -15.95 -4.97 -2.47
CA ARG A 69 -16.68 -4.31 -1.40
C ARG A 69 -15.80 -3.33 -0.65
N TRP A 70 -16.36 -2.14 -0.44
CA TRP A 70 -15.76 -1.09 0.38
C TRP A 70 -16.29 -1.15 1.82
N TYR A 71 -15.38 -1.04 2.78
CA TYR A 71 -15.67 -1.08 4.21
C TYR A 71 -15.02 0.12 4.89
N PRO A 72 -15.78 1.19 5.18
CA PRO A 72 -15.21 2.40 5.78
C PRO A 72 -14.67 2.13 7.18
N LEU A 73 -13.54 2.77 7.52
CA LEU A 73 -13.03 2.81 8.88
C LEU A 73 -13.60 4.05 9.58
N TYR A 74 -14.69 3.87 10.32
CA TYR A 74 -15.45 4.97 10.94
C TYR A 74 -14.64 5.79 11.94
N SER A 75 -13.60 5.22 12.54
CA SER A 75 -12.67 5.95 13.41
C SER A 75 -11.77 6.91 12.64
N VAL A 76 -11.55 6.68 11.34
CA VAL A 76 -10.63 7.46 10.49
C VAL A 76 -11.37 8.52 9.68
N LEU A 77 -12.57 8.21 9.17
CA LEU A 77 -13.36 9.14 8.36
C LEU A 77 -13.47 10.59 8.90
N PRO A 78 -13.54 10.84 10.23
CA PRO A 78 -13.56 12.19 10.78
C PRO A 78 -12.40 13.10 10.35
N ILE A 79 -11.25 12.56 9.92
CA ILE A 79 -10.09 13.38 9.50
C ILE A 79 -10.35 14.18 8.23
N ILE A 80 -11.28 13.74 7.37
CA ILE A 80 -11.59 14.39 6.07
C ILE A 80 -13.01 14.94 6.01
N GLN A 81 -13.77 14.88 7.10
CA GLN A 81 -15.20 15.24 7.08
C GLN A 81 -15.48 16.71 6.72
N ASP A 82 -14.50 17.58 6.94
CA ASP A 82 -14.60 19.02 6.65
C ASP A 82 -14.19 19.37 5.21
N VAL A 83 -13.67 18.41 4.43
CA VAL A 83 -13.23 18.62 3.04
C VAL A 83 -14.44 18.62 2.10
N GLN A 84 -14.62 19.70 1.35
CA GLN A 84 -15.76 19.88 0.45
C GLN A 84 -15.36 19.98 -1.02
N ILE A 85 -14.20 20.58 -1.33
CA ILE A 85 -13.83 20.97 -2.69
C ILE A 85 -12.82 19.98 -3.29
N THR A 86 -11.73 19.71 -2.58
CA THR A 86 -10.59 18.96 -3.11
C THR A 86 -10.85 17.45 -3.01
N PRO A 87 -10.61 16.66 -4.07
CA PRO A 87 -10.72 15.20 -4.02
C PRO A 87 -9.72 14.60 -3.03
N VAL A 88 -10.15 13.58 -2.29
CA VAL A 88 -9.34 12.89 -1.28
C VAL A 88 -9.24 11.41 -1.61
N VAL A 89 -8.02 10.86 -1.53
CA VAL A 89 -7.73 9.43 -1.74
C VAL A 89 -6.83 8.88 -0.65
N ASP A 90 -6.90 7.58 -0.38
CA ASP A 90 -6.02 6.85 0.54
C ASP A 90 -5.10 5.84 -0.17
N GLY A 91 -5.13 5.81 -1.50
CA GLY A 91 -4.32 4.89 -2.29
C GLY A 91 -5.05 3.59 -2.65
N CYS A 92 -6.31 3.42 -2.24
CA CYS A 92 -7.12 2.25 -2.59
C CYS A 92 -7.15 2.01 -4.11
N GLY A 93 -7.25 3.06 -4.93
CA GLY A 93 -7.21 2.94 -6.37
C GLY A 93 -5.90 2.30 -6.86
N LEU A 94 -4.74 2.86 -6.49
CA LEU A 94 -3.45 2.33 -6.93
C LEU A 94 -3.13 0.95 -6.35
N LYS A 95 -3.57 0.64 -5.12
CA LYS A 95 -3.49 -0.72 -4.57
C LYS A 95 -4.24 -1.74 -5.44
N ASN A 96 -5.22 -1.31 -6.25
CA ASN A 96 -6.03 -2.19 -7.11
C ASN A 96 -5.75 -2.05 -8.61
N THR A 97 -5.03 -1.01 -9.07
CA THR A 97 -4.73 -0.79 -10.50
C THR A 97 -3.23 -0.87 -10.86
N LEU A 98 -2.35 -0.65 -9.88
CA LEU A 98 -0.90 -0.69 -10.06
C LEU A 98 -0.31 -1.97 -9.46
N GLU A 99 -0.68 -2.30 -8.22
CA GLU A 99 -0.14 -3.48 -7.52
C GLU A 99 -0.67 -4.80 -8.10
N ASN A 100 -1.78 -4.78 -8.85
CA ASN A 100 -2.30 -5.95 -9.56
C ASN A 100 -1.39 -6.44 -10.70
N ARG A 101 -0.37 -5.66 -11.10
CA ARG A 101 0.59 -5.97 -12.18
C ARG A 101 1.83 -6.71 -11.70
N CYS A 102 2.05 -6.81 -10.39
CA CYS A 102 3.29 -7.31 -9.81
C CYS A 102 3.67 -8.72 -10.29
N ALA A 103 2.74 -9.68 -10.21
CA ALA A 103 3.02 -11.07 -10.59
C ALA A 103 3.34 -11.20 -12.08
N SER A 104 2.60 -10.53 -12.96
CA SER A 104 2.88 -10.55 -14.40
C SER A 104 4.25 -9.97 -14.74
N ILE A 105 4.69 -8.92 -14.02
CA ILE A 105 6.01 -8.32 -14.23
C ILE A 105 7.10 -9.27 -13.69
N LEU A 106 6.91 -9.86 -12.51
CA LEU A 106 7.84 -10.87 -11.99
C LEU A 106 7.97 -12.06 -12.94
N ASP A 107 6.87 -12.55 -13.50
CA ASP A 107 6.87 -13.67 -14.44
C ASP A 107 7.62 -13.33 -15.72
N ALA A 108 7.45 -12.10 -16.23
CA ALA A 108 8.13 -11.62 -17.42
C ALA A 108 9.64 -11.41 -17.19
N GLU A 109 10.02 -10.84 -16.05
CA GLU A 109 11.41 -10.44 -15.81
C GLU A 109 12.27 -11.54 -15.17
N ILE A 110 11.69 -12.35 -14.28
CA ILE A 110 12.41 -13.37 -13.50
C ILE A 110 11.72 -14.73 -13.47
N GLY A 111 10.84 -15.02 -14.44
CA GLY A 111 10.13 -16.30 -14.53
C GLY A 111 11.02 -17.53 -14.42
N GLY A 112 12.19 -17.53 -15.08
CA GLY A 112 13.15 -18.63 -15.00
C GLY A 112 13.75 -18.85 -13.61
N TYR A 113 13.83 -17.81 -12.77
CA TYR A 113 14.24 -17.95 -11.38
C TYR A 113 13.09 -18.48 -10.51
N LEU A 114 11.88 -17.97 -10.73
CA LEU A 114 10.67 -18.42 -10.02
C LEU A 114 10.35 -19.89 -10.29
N ASP A 115 10.67 -20.39 -11.48
CA ASP A 115 10.52 -21.81 -11.80
C ASP A 115 11.52 -22.70 -11.03
N GLN A 116 12.67 -22.17 -10.62
CA GLN A 116 13.65 -22.87 -9.80
C GLN A 116 13.25 -22.91 -8.32
N ILE A 117 12.79 -21.79 -7.77
CA ILE A 117 12.46 -21.67 -6.35
C ILE A 117 10.98 -21.98 -6.02
N GLY A 118 10.16 -22.19 -7.05
CA GLY A 118 8.73 -22.42 -6.92
C GLY A 118 7.89 -21.13 -6.82
N ARG A 119 6.65 -21.20 -7.28
CA ARG A 119 5.69 -20.08 -7.34
C ARG A 119 4.78 -20.07 -6.12
N SER A 120 5.35 -19.78 -4.96
CA SER A 120 4.62 -19.59 -3.71
C SER A 120 4.78 -18.18 -3.17
N VAL A 121 3.68 -17.57 -2.70
CA VAL A 121 3.64 -16.21 -2.17
C VAL A 121 3.05 -16.17 -0.75
N LEU A 122 3.70 -15.41 0.13
CA LEU A 122 3.11 -14.91 1.36
C LEU A 122 2.60 -13.50 1.11
N VAL A 123 1.29 -13.31 1.09
CA VAL A 123 0.68 -11.97 1.06
C VAL A 123 0.43 -11.54 2.50
N MET A 124 1.22 -10.59 2.99
CA MET A 124 1.21 -10.20 4.41
C MET A 124 -0.16 -9.66 4.87
N THR A 125 -0.82 -8.85 4.04
CA THR A 125 -2.10 -8.20 4.31
C THR A 125 -2.99 -8.20 3.06
N GLY A 126 -3.66 -9.33 2.80
CA GLY A 126 -4.51 -9.49 1.62
C GLY A 126 -5.77 -8.61 1.63
N VAL A 127 -6.26 -8.21 2.80
CA VAL A 127 -7.43 -7.32 2.93
C VAL A 127 -7.07 -5.87 2.63
N ASP A 128 -5.93 -5.39 3.13
CA ASP A 128 -5.44 -4.03 2.88
C ASP A 128 -4.97 -3.85 1.43
N ARG A 129 -4.32 -4.88 0.87
CA ARG A 129 -3.70 -4.85 -0.47
C ARG A 129 -4.35 -5.85 -1.41
N TYR A 130 -5.65 -5.67 -1.63
CA TYR A 130 -6.43 -6.62 -2.43
C TYR A 130 -5.93 -6.77 -3.87
N GLY A 131 -5.53 -5.69 -4.54
CA GLY A 131 -4.96 -5.81 -5.90
C GLY A 131 -3.62 -6.53 -5.93
N LEU A 132 -2.75 -6.31 -4.94
CA LEU A 132 -1.51 -7.09 -4.80
C LEU A 132 -1.81 -8.58 -4.61
N LEU A 133 -2.81 -8.91 -3.77
CA LEU A 133 -3.31 -10.28 -3.63
C LEU A 133 -3.81 -10.84 -4.98
N ARG A 134 -4.66 -10.09 -5.70
CA ARG A 134 -5.18 -10.48 -7.02
C ARG A 134 -4.08 -10.79 -8.00
N SER A 135 -3.04 -9.94 -8.03
CA SER A 135 -1.87 -10.14 -8.90
C SER A 135 -1.38 -11.59 -8.87
N PHE A 136 -1.13 -12.13 -7.68
CA PHE A 136 -0.58 -13.47 -7.53
C PHE A 136 -1.62 -14.58 -7.65
N VAL A 137 -2.82 -14.38 -7.11
CA VAL A 137 -3.86 -15.43 -7.16
C VAL A 137 -4.31 -15.66 -8.59
N ASP A 138 -4.52 -14.59 -9.34
CA ASP A 138 -5.00 -14.66 -10.72
C ASP A 138 -3.88 -15.18 -11.65
N ALA A 139 -2.60 -14.97 -11.29
CA ALA A 139 -1.44 -15.58 -11.94
C ALA A 139 -1.18 -17.05 -11.53
N GLY A 140 -2.02 -17.64 -10.65
CA GLY A 140 -1.94 -19.06 -10.29
C GLY A 140 -0.85 -19.42 -9.27
N TYR A 141 -0.30 -18.46 -8.53
CA TYR A 141 0.66 -18.74 -7.46
C TYR A 141 -0.01 -19.48 -6.31
N GLN A 142 0.75 -20.36 -5.65
CA GLN A 142 0.33 -20.90 -4.35
C GLN A 142 0.42 -19.79 -3.30
N TYR A 143 -0.68 -19.40 -2.68
CA TYR A 143 -0.70 -18.26 -1.77
C TYR A 143 -0.99 -18.64 -0.32
N THR A 144 -0.36 -17.92 0.60
CA THR A 144 -0.68 -17.89 2.03
C THR A 144 -1.03 -16.45 2.42
N LEU A 145 -2.18 -16.27 3.07
CA LEU A 145 -2.68 -14.98 3.53
C LEU A 145 -2.24 -14.75 4.98
N GLY A 146 -1.47 -13.69 5.17
CA GLY A 146 -0.87 -13.29 6.44
C GLY A 146 -1.82 -12.58 7.40
N ASP A 147 -3.03 -12.20 6.96
CA ASP A 147 -3.97 -11.39 7.75
C ASP A 147 -4.28 -12.03 9.12
N VAL A 148 -4.53 -13.34 9.16
CA VAL A 148 -4.81 -14.06 10.42
C VAL A 148 -3.55 -14.21 11.27
N LEU A 149 -2.40 -14.46 10.64
CA LEU A 149 -1.13 -14.64 11.32
C LEU A 149 -0.69 -13.33 11.98
N PHE A 150 -0.55 -12.27 11.20
CA PHE A 150 0.10 -11.05 11.64
C PHE A 150 -0.88 -10.02 12.19
N SER A 151 -2.06 -9.85 11.58
CA SER A 151 -3.02 -8.83 12.01
C SER A 151 -3.86 -9.33 13.20
N LEU A 152 -4.35 -10.57 13.16
CA LEU A 152 -5.09 -11.16 14.28
C LEU A 152 -4.18 -11.84 15.31
N GLY A 153 -2.92 -12.14 14.96
CA GLY A 153 -1.98 -12.76 15.88
C GLY A 153 -2.26 -14.25 16.14
N LEU A 154 -2.99 -14.94 15.26
CA LEU A 154 -3.39 -16.33 15.44
C LEU A 154 -2.56 -17.26 14.54
N PRO A 155 -2.06 -18.41 15.05
CA PRO A 155 -1.11 -19.28 14.34
C PRO A 155 -1.73 -20.15 13.23
N PHE A 156 -2.71 -19.64 12.47
CA PHE A 156 -3.42 -20.40 11.45
C PHE A 156 -3.21 -19.78 10.05
N PRO A 157 -2.46 -20.44 9.14
CA PRO A 157 -2.29 -19.94 7.79
C PRO A 157 -3.58 -20.09 7.00
N VAL A 158 -4.00 -19.03 6.31
CA VAL A 158 -5.17 -19.07 5.43
C VAL A 158 -4.70 -19.19 3.99
N ARG A 159 -5.09 -20.28 3.32
CA ARG A 159 -4.77 -20.55 1.91
C ARG A 159 -6.03 -20.61 1.03
N SER A 160 -7.08 -19.92 1.47
CA SER A 160 -8.38 -19.89 0.80
C SER A 160 -9.04 -18.54 0.98
N GLU A 161 -9.35 -17.89 -0.13
CA GLU A 161 -10.13 -16.64 -0.12
C GLU A 161 -11.53 -16.83 0.46
N ARG A 162 -12.13 -18.00 0.29
CA ARG A 162 -13.46 -18.29 0.87
C ARG A 162 -13.40 -18.23 2.40
N VAL A 163 -12.31 -18.73 2.98
CA VAL A 163 -12.08 -18.67 4.43
C VAL A 163 -11.84 -17.23 4.87
N LEU A 164 -10.96 -16.49 4.18
CA LEU A 164 -10.71 -15.08 4.51
C LEU A 164 -12.00 -14.25 4.42
N LYS A 165 -12.80 -14.42 3.35
CA LYS A 165 -14.07 -13.73 3.16
C LYS A 165 -15.06 -13.99 4.30
N ARG A 166 -15.11 -15.21 4.84
CA ARG A 166 -15.96 -15.56 5.99
C ARG A 166 -15.47 -14.89 7.27
N ILE A 167 -14.17 -14.95 7.54
CA ILE A 167 -13.54 -14.28 8.69
C ILE A 167 -13.83 -12.77 8.61
N LEU A 168 -13.62 -12.18 7.44
CA LEU A 168 -13.81 -10.77 7.20
C LEU A 168 -15.28 -10.35 7.40
N ALA A 169 -16.22 -11.10 6.86
CA ALA A 169 -17.65 -10.83 7.03
C ALA A 169 -18.08 -10.84 8.52
N LEU A 170 -17.43 -11.66 9.34
CA LEU A 170 -17.69 -11.74 10.78
C LEU A 170 -17.01 -10.60 11.55
N LEU A 171 -15.78 -10.24 11.19
CA LEU A 171 -14.97 -9.28 11.96
C LEU A 171 -15.16 -7.82 11.53
N ILE A 172 -15.44 -7.54 10.26
CA ILE A 172 -15.55 -6.16 9.75
C ILE A 172 -16.54 -5.29 10.52
N PRO A 173 -17.76 -5.74 10.87
CA PRO A 173 -18.72 -4.88 11.58
C PRO A 173 -18.19 -4.36 12.91
N LEU A 174 -17.26 -5.09 13.53
CA LEU A 174 -16.55 -4.70 14.74
C LEU A 174 -15.30 -3.87 14.39
N VAL A 175 -14.41 -4.40 13.56
CA VAL A 175 -13.11 -3.78 13.22
C VAL A 175 -13.28 -2.40 12.61
N ALA A 176 -14.26 -2.21 11.74
CA ALA A 176 -14.57 -0.93 11.10
C ALA A 176 -14.90 0.19 12.11
N ARG A 177 -15.30 -0.16 13.34
CA ARG A 177 -15.70 0.75 14.40
C ARG A 177 -14.74 0.76 15.59
N LEU A 178 -13.66 -0.01 15.54
CA LEU A 178 -12.66 0.03 16.61
C LEU A 178 -11.92 1.37 16.62
N PRO A 179 -11.44 1.83 17.78
CA PRO A 179 -10.60 3.02 17.86
C PRO A 179 -9.36 2.89 16.96
N PHE A 180 -8.96 3.99 16.33
CA PHE A 180 -7.84 4.02 15.41
C PHE A 180 -6.55 3.39 15.99
N GLU A 181 -6.22 3.71 17.24
CA GLU A 181 -5.03 3.20 17.95
C GLU A 181 -5.00 1.68 18.14
N TRP A 182 -6.16 1.02 18.08
CA TRP A 182 -6.26 -0.43 18.24
C TRP A 182 -6.07 -1.16 16.92
N VAL A 183 -6.42 -0.51 15.81
CA VAL A 183 -6.30 -1.06 14.46
C VAL A 183 -4.93 -0.75 13.87
N TYR A 184 -4.39 0.45 14.15
CA TYR A 184 -3.11 0.90 13.64
C TYR A 184 -2.11 1.09 14.79
N PRO A 185 -0.98 0.36 14.79
CA PRO A 185 0.08 0.63 15.74
C PRO A 185 0.64 2.03 15.47
N THR A 186 0.51 2.98 16.41
CA THR A 186 1.05 4.35 16.28
C THR A 186 2.44 4.48 16.90
N GLY A 187 3.18 5.51 16.48
CA GLY A 187 4.46 5.91 17.06
C GLY A 187 5.61 4.90 16.89
N GLU A 188 6.52 4.87 17.87
CA GLU A 188 7.74 4.05 17.86
C GLU A 188 7.48 2.54 17.77
N LYS A 189 6.28 2.10 18.16
CA LYS A 189 5.87 0.69 18.06
C LYS A 189 5.95 0.18 16.63
N GLN A 190 5.87 1.03 15.60
CA GLN A 190 6.01 0.65 14.19
C GLN A 190 7.44 0.27 13.79
N ASN A 191 8.46 0.86 14.42
CA ASN A 191 9.86 0.69 14.02
C ASN A 191 10.55 -0.51 14.70
N GLN A 192 9.86 -1.19 15.62
CA GLN A 192 10.40 -2.37 16.30
C GLN A 192 10.28 -3.61 15.41
N ARG A 193 11.43 -4.27 15.15
CA ARG A 193 11.46 -5.62 14.60
C ARG A 193 10.97 -6.62 15.65
N LYS A 194 10.00 -7.45 15.26
CA LYS A 194 9.43 -8.54 16.04
C LYS A 194 9.18 -9.74 15.12
N PRO A 195 10.25 -10.44 14.69
CA PRO A 195 10.11 -11.61 13.83
C PRO A 195 9.08 -12.60 14.41
N LYS A 196 8.09 -13.00 13.61
CA LYS A 196 6.99 -13.84 14.06
C LYS A 196 6.53 -14.75 12.92
N TYR A 197 6.06 -15.96 13.25
CA TYR A 197 5.61 -16.95 12.25
C TYR A 197 6.61 -17.16 11.10
N THR A 198 7.90 -17.16 11.41
CA THR A 198 8.99 -17.18 10.41
C THR A 198 8.89 -18.36 9.43
N TRP A 199 8.27 -19.46 9.86
CA TRP A 199 7.99 -20.62 9.02
C TRP A 199 7.15 -20.29 7.77
N VAL A 200 6.24 -19.30 7.79
CA VAL A 200 5.52 -18.91 6.54
C VAL A 200 6.41 -18.18 5.56
N PHE A 201 7.37 -17.40 6.06
CA PHE A 201 8.37 -16.75 5.20
C PHE A 201 9.25 -17.81 4.54
N GLN A 202 9.65 -18.84 5.30
CA GLN A 202 10.48 -19.92 4.77
C GLN A 202 9.78 -20.76 3.71
N GLN A 203 8.48 -21.05 3.89
CA GLN A 203 7.65 -21.78 2.93
C GLN A 203 7.32 -20.99 1.65
N SER A 204 7.62 -19.69 1.62
CA SER A 204 7.25 -18.80 0.52
C SER A 204 8.48 -18.35 -0.25
N SER A 205 8.35 -18.33 -1.57
CA SER A 205 9.39 -17.85 -2.49
C SER A 205 9.31 -16.34 -2.69
N VAL A 206 8.07 -15.82 -2.69
CA VAL A 206 7.76 -14.40 -2.76
C VAL A 206 7.10 -13.93 -1.46
N ILE A 207 7.52 -12.77 -0.93
CA ILE A 207 6.87 -12.09 0.19
C ILE A 207 6.32 -10.75 -0.30
N ALA A 208 5.00 -10.60 -0.25
CA ALA A 208 4.29 -9.46 -0.79
C ALA A 208 3.52 -8.69 0.29
N GLY A 209 3.68 -7.36 0.37
CA GLY A 209 2.97 -6.56 1.37
C GLY A 209 3.56 -5.18 1.64
N ASP A 210 3.02 -4.49 2.66
CA ASP A 210 3.55 -3.20 3.09
C ASP A 210 4.98 -3.33 3.65
N CYS A 211 5.88 -2.42 3.27
CA CYS A 211 7.29 -2.51 3.63
C CYS A 211 7.51 -2.51 5.14
N LYS A 212 6.84 -1.63 5.88
CA LYS A 212 6.97 -1.59 7.35
C LYS A 212 6.48 -2.89 7.98
N TYR A 213 5.43 -3.46 7.39
CA TYR A 213 4.82 -4.68 7.90
C TYR A 213 5.68 -5.90 7.63
N ILE A 214 6.31 -5.99 6.45
CA ILE A 214 7.31 -7.01 6.13
C ILE A 214 8.51 -6.87 7.07
N THR A 215 9.14 -5.69 7.15
CA THR A 215 10.36 -5.48 7.94
C THR A 215 10.16 -5.72 9.43
N ARG A 216 8.94 -5.49 9.93
CA ARG A 216 8.55 -5.81 11.31
C ARG A 216 8.60 -7.32 11.59
N TYR A 217 8.07 -8.17 10.71
CA TYR A 217 7.84 -9.59 11.00
C TYR A 217 8.81 -10.56 10.32
N MET A 218 9.59 -10.09 9.34
CA MET A 218 10.53 -10.93 8.62
C MET A 218 11.63 -11.49 9.53
N PRO A 219 12.06 -12.75 9.32
CA PRO A 219 13.30 -13.28 9.89
C PRO A 219 14.53 -12.54 9.33
N ASP A 220 15.68 -12.80 9.93
CA ASP A 220 16.98 -12.28 9.46
C ASP A 220 17.50 -13.02 8.22
N ASP A 221 16.95 -14.19 7.90
CA ASP A 221 17.32 -14.99 6.76
C ASP A 221 16.13 -15.18 5.81
N LEU A 222 16.28 -14.61 4.61
CA LEU A 222 15.40 -14.68 3.46
C LEU A 222 16.23 -15.01 2.20
N GLU A 223 17.29 -15.82 2.33
CA GLU A 223 18.19 -16.14 1.24
C GLU A 223 17.43 -16.60 -0.02
N GLY A 224 17.74 -15.98 -1.16
CA GLY A 224 17.14 -16.32 -2.46
C GLY A 224 15.69 -15.85 -2.65
N LYS A 225 15.07 -15.22 -1.66
CA LYS A 225 13.65 -14.86 -1.76
C LYS A 225 13.44 -13.58 -2.56
N VAL A 226 12.21 -13.41 -3.04
CA VAL A 226 11.73 -12.21 -3.73
C VAL A 226 10.85 -11.42 -2.77
N ILE A 227 11.09 -10.11 -2.63
CA ILE A 227 10.20 -9.20 -1.90
C ILE A 227 9.45 -8.33 -2.89
N VAL A 228 8.13 -8.20 -2.71
CA VAL A 228 7.28 -7.24 -3.42
C VAL A 228 6.65 -6.30 -2.40
N THR A 229 6.93 -5.00 -2.52
CA THR A 229 6.52 -4.04 -1.51
C THR A 229 6.19 -2.66 -2.06
N ASN A 230 5.42 -1.87 -1.33
CA ASN A 230 4.94 -0.58 -1.78
C ASN A 230 6.01 0.51 -1.78
N THR A 231 6.61 0.77 -0.61
CA THR A 231 7.50 1.91 -0.44
C THR A 231 8.80 1.51 0.21
N THR A 232 9.92 1.83 -0.43
CA THR A 232 11.26 1.50 0.06
C THR A 232 12.07 2.75 0.34
N THR A 233 12.84 2.70 1.42
CA THR A 233 13.94 3.62 1.73
C THR A 233 15.29 2.91 1.53
N PRO A 234 16.42 3.65 1.48
CA PRO A 234 17.74 3.03 1.42
C PRO A 234 18.01 2.04 2.57
N ALA A 235 17.50 2.34 3.77
CA ALA A 235 17.63 1.46 4.93
C ALA A 235 16.81 0.15 4.78
N ASP A 236 15.64 0.21 4.14
CA ASP A 236 14.85 -0.99 3.85
C ASP A 236 15.59 -1.88 2.83
N VAL A 237 16.19 -1.26 1.80
CA VAL A 237 16.99 -1.98 0.78
C VAL A 237 18.18 -2.67 1.44
N GLU A 238 18.94 -1.97 2.29
CA GLU A 238 20.08 -2.54 3.01
C GLU A 238 19.65 -3.69 3.93
N LEU A 239 18.52 -3.56 4.62
CA LEU A 239 17.97 -4.61 5.47
C LEU A 239 17.63 -5.87 4.66
N PHE A 240 16.98 -5.71 3.50
CA PHE A 240 16.64 -6.82 2.62
C PHE A 240 17.89 -7.48 2.02
N THR A 241 18.89 -6.69 1.60
CA THR A 241 20.17 -7.21 1.10
C THR A 241 20.87 -8.04 2.19
N LYS A 242 20.95 -7.53 3.42
CA LYS A 242 21.56 -8.25 4.57
C LYS A 242 20.83 -9.55 4.91
N ALA A 243 19.52 -9.60 4.68
CA ALA A 243 18.73 -10.80 4.88
C ALA A 243 18.86 -11.82 3.73
N GLY A 244 19.69 -11.57 2.70
CA GLY A 244 19.90 -12.50 1.60
C GLY A 244 18.81 -12.46 0.51
N VAL A 245 17.92 -11.47 0.54
CA VAL A 245 16.88 -11.28 -0.49
C VAL A 245 17.55 -11.14 -1.86
N LYS A 246 17.08 -11.88 -2.86
CA LYS A 246 17.65 -11.87 -4.22
C LYS A 246 17.08 -10.73 -5.06
N TYR A 247 15.76 -10.61 -5.06
CA TYR A 247 15.04 -9.63 -5.86
C TYR A 247 14.10 -8.78 -4.98
N LEU A 248 14.05 -7.48 -5.26
CA LEU A 248 13.13 -6.54 -4.62
C LEU A 248 12.33 -5.81 -5.69
N MET A 249 11.00 -5.93 -5.64
CA MET A 249 10.08 -5.14 -6.44
C MET A 249 9.47 -4.05 -5.57
N THR A 250 9.60 -2.79 -5.99
CA THR A 250 8.91 -1.65 -5.38
C THR A 250 7.73 -1.25 -6.28
N THR A 251 6.51 -1.27 -5.75
CA THR A 251 5.30 -1.04 -6.59
C THR A 251 5.12 0.41 -7.00
N THR A 252 5.54 1.38 -6.18
CA THR A 252 5.47 2.80 -6.51
C THR A 252 6.83 3.38 -6.92
N PRO A 253 6.87 4.38 -7.82
CA PRO A 253 8.13 4.94 -8.31
C PRO A 253 9.00 5.55 -7.20
N VAL A 254 10.31 5.44 -7.37
CA VAL A 254 11.31 6.01 -6.46
C VAL A 254 11.78 7.35 -7.01
N TYR A 255 11.35 8.45 -6.37
CA TYR A 255 11.85 9.79 -6.68
C TYR A 255 12.94 10.16 -5.69
N GLU A 256 14.11 10.65 -6.13
CA GLU A 256 15.21 11.08 -5.26
C GLU A 256 15.49 10.09 -4.10
N GLY A 257 15.73 8.82 -4.44
CA GLY A 257 16.13 7.78 -3.48
C GLY A 257 15.04 7.23 -2.55
N ARG A 258 13.79 7.71 -2.63
CA ARG A 258 12.67 7.17 -1.85
C ARG A 258 11.33 7.28 -2.58
N SER A 259 10.53 6.23 -2.49
CA SER A 259 9.17 6.17 -3.06
C SER A 259 8.11 6.89 -2.22
N PHE A 260 7.11 7.46 -2.88
CA PHE A 260 5.87 7.89 -2.25
C PHE A 260 4.86 6.75 -2.16
N GLY A 261 3.99 6.77 -1.16
CA GLY A 261 2.93 5.76 -1.00
C GLY A 261 1.86 5.87 -2.09
N THR A 262 1.03 4.83 -2.20
CA THR A 262 -0.08 4.77 -3.15
C THR A 262 -1.03 5.96 -3.00
N ASN A 263 -1.35 6.41 -1.77
CA ASN A 263 -2.18 7.61 -1.55
C ASN A 263 -1.65 8.86 -2.25
N MET A 264 -0.34 9.07 -2.21
CA MET A 264 0.28 10.27 -2.77
C MET A 264 0.38 10.15 -4.29
N MET A 265 0.79 8.99 -4.80
CA MET A 265 0.85 8.80 -6.26
C MET A 265 -0.54 8.84 -6.90
N GLU A 266 -1.56 8.35 -6.20
CA GLU A 266 -2.96 8.46 -6.63
C GLU A 266 -3.41 9.92 -6.65
N ALA A 267 -3.13 10.68 -5.59
CA ALA A 267 -3.41 12.12 -5.55
C ALA A 267 -2.70 12.87 -6.69
N ALA A 268 -1.44 12.54 -6.99
CA ALA A 268 -0.71 13.14 -8.10
C ALA A 268 -1.39 12.87 -9.45
N LEU A 269 -1.87 11.64 -9.70
CA LEU A 269 -2.61 11.29 -10.91
C LEU A 269 -3.95 12.03 -11.01
N LEU A 270 -4.67 12.20 -9.90
CA LEU A 270 -5.89 13.00 -9.86
C LEU A 270 -5.62 14.48 -10.14
N ALA A 271 -4.53 15.03 -9.60
CA ALA A 271 -4.14 16.41 -9.80
C ALA A 271 -3.86 16.72 -11.28
N VAL A 272 -3.10 15.87 -11.97
CA VAL A 272 -2.77 16.07 -13.40
C VAL A 272 -3.94 15.82 -14.34
N SER A 273 -4.81 14.86 -14.00
CA SER A 273 -6.01 14.60 -14.80
C SER A 273 -7.09 15.68 -14.65
N GLY A 274 -6.92 16.59 -13.69
CA GLY A 274 -7.93 17.60 -13.37
C GLY A 274 -9.18 17.01 -12.75
N TYR A 275 -9.09 15.85 -12.10
CA TYR A 275 -10.21 15.22 -11.40
C TYR A 275 -10.66 16.10 -10.24
N LYS A 276 -11.97 16.39 -10.15
CA LYS A 276 -12.54 17.28 -9.11
C LYS A 276 -13.71 16.65 -8.33
N GLN A 277 -14.12 15.44 -8.69
CA GLN A 277 -15.25 14.78 -8.04
C GLN A 277 -14.81 14.12 -6.72
N LYS A 278 -15.76 13.84 -5.81
CA LYS A 278 -15.47 12.97 -4.66
C LYS A 278 -15.25 11.54 -5.17
N VAL A 279 -14.28 10.84 -4.60
CA VAL A 279 -13.99 9.45 -4.97
C VAL A 279 -15.03 8.53 -4.32
N ASP A 280 -15.76 7.78 -5.14
CA ASP A 280 -16.77 6.82 -4.69
C ASP A 280 -16.23 5.38 -4.79
N LEU A 281 -15.77 4.86 -3.66
CA LEU A 281 -15.28 3.48 -3.56
C LEU A 281 -16.40 2.44 -3.41
N TYR A 282 -17.64 2.86 -3.11
CA TYR A 282 -18.79 1.95 -3.16
C TYR A 282 -19.12 1.60 -4.62
N HIS A 283 -18.99 2.57 -5.53
CA HIS A 283 -19.11 2.40 -6.97
C HIS A 283 -17.75 2.52 -7.67
N HIS A 284 -16.77 1.75 -7.22
CA HIS A 284 -15.36 1.84 -7.62
C HIS A 284 -15.07 1.60 -9.11
N GLN A 285 -15.89 0.84 -9.84
CA GLN A 285 -15.58 0.35 -11.19
C GLN A 285 -15.19 1.46 -12.19
N PRO A 286 -15.97 2.56 -12.35
CA PRO A 286 -15.58 3.64 -13.26
C PRO A 286 -14.32 4.36 -12.81
N TYR A 287 -14.13 4.53 -11.49
CA TYR A 287 -12.97 5.17 -10.91
C TYR A 287 -11.69 4.37 -11.15
N PHE A 288 -11.71 3.05 -10.90
CA PHE A 288 -10.57 2.18 -11.13
C PHE A 288 -10.22 2.08 -12.61
N LYS A 289 -11.21 2.01 -13.50
CA LYS A 289 -10.98 2.01 -14.95
C LYS A 289 -10.30 3.31 -15.42
N MET A 290 -10.77 4.44 -14.93
CA MET A 290 -10.16 5.75 -15.23
C MET A 290 -8.72 5.80 -14.72
N LEU A 291 -8.49 5.40 -13.47
CA LEU A 291 -7.17 5.41 -12.84
C LEU A 291 -6.21 4.46 -13.53
N GLU A 292 -6.65 3.28 -13.96
CA GLU A 292 -5.86 2.34 -14.74
C GLU A 292 -5.42 2.94 -16.08
N GLY A 293 -6.30 3.69 -16.76
CA GLY A 293 -5.96 4.46 -17.95
C GLY A 293 -4.88 5.51 -17.69
N LEU A 294 -4.95 6.22 -16.57
CA LEU A 294 -3.92 7.18 -16.16
C LEU A 294 -2.59 6.50 -15.84
N VAL A 295 -2.61 5.38 -15.11
CA VAL A 295 -1.42 4.56 -14.79
C VAL A 295 -0.72 4.11 -16.07
N ASN A 296 -1.47 3.60 -17.05
CA ASN A 296 -0.95 3.18 -18.35
C ASN A 296 -0.32 4.34 -19.12
N THR A 297 -1.04 5.47 -19.21
CA THR A 297 -0.57 6.64 -19.96
C THR A 297 0.67 7.26 -19.31
N ALA A 298 0.76 7.20 -17.98
CA ALA A 298 1.90 7.71 -17.22
C ALA A 298 3.11 6.76 -17.26
N GLY A 299 2.95 5.55 -17.82
CA GLY A 299 3.99 4.52 -17.79
C GLY A 299 4.35 4.06 -16.37
N LEU A 300 3.43 4.21 -15.42
CA LEU A 300 3.66 3.79 -14.04
C LEU A 300 3.60 2.28 -13.95
N GLN A 301 4.69 1.69 -13.47
CA GLN A 301 4.80 0.24 -13.27
C GLN A 301 5.68 -0.06 -12.04
N PRO A 302 5.43 -1.19 -11.35
CA PRO A 302 6.36 -1.74 -10.37
C PRO A 302 7.76 -1.91 -10.95
N GLU A 303 8.78 -1.52 -10.17
CA GLU A 303 10.18 -1.61 -10.57
C GLU A 303 10.87 -2.76 -9.85
N LEU A 304 11.49 -3.67 -10.59
CA LEU A 304 12.27 -4.77 -10.06
C LEU A 304 13.75 -4.38 -9.97
N ARG A 305 14.41 -4.77 -8.89
CA ARG A 305 15.87 -4.67 -8.73
C ARG A 305 16.46 -5.97 -8.18
N VAL A 306 17.69 -6.25 -8.60
CA VAL A 306 18.51 -7.33 -8.06
C VAL A 306 19.27 -6.79 -6.83
N LEU A 307 19.24 -7.51 -5.72
CA LEU A 307 19.93 -7.13 -4.48
C LEU A 307 21.18 -7.98 -4.21
N ASN A 308 21.08 -9.30 -4.45
CA ASN A 308 22.15 -10.28 -4.32
C ASN A 308 22.20 -11.16 -5.56
#